data_AF-A0A6J5ECK4-F1
#
_entry.id   AF-A0A6J5ECK4-F1
#
_cell.length_a   1.000
_cell.length_b   1.000
_cell.length_c   1.000
_cell.angle_alpha   90.00
_cell.angle_beta   90.00
_cell.angle_gamma   90.00
#
_symmetry.space_group_name_H-M   'P 1'
#
loop_
_entity.id
_entity.type
_entity.pdbx_description
1 polymer ?
#
loop_
_entity_poly.entity_id
_entity_poly.type
_entity_poly.pdbx_seq_one_letter_code
_entity_poly.pdbx_strand_id
1 'polypeptide(L)'
;MPTEQSRTGWHKEDIKAAIRKRGKTMNDLARDYGLPVSNVRNALARPVFSGEKAIATFLDIPPHELWPDRWTPEGRRIRPRYANKYSGSSTVGTVKQQA
;
A
#
# COMPACT_ATOMS: atom_id res chain seq x y z
N MET A 1 23.17 7.42 -20.10
CA MET A 1 22.72 7.90 -18.78
C MET A 1 21.64 6.96 -18.26
N PRO A 2 21.90 6.09 -17.26
CA PRO A 2 20.85 5.32 -16.61
C PRO A 2 20.11 6.21 -15.61
N THR A 3 18.78 6.25 -15.73
CA THR A 3 17.88 7.07 -14.90
C THR A 3 17.75 6.50 -13.49
N GLU A 4 18.05 7.34 -12.50
CA GLU A 4 17.68 7.30 -11.07
C GLU A 4 16.66 6.20 -10.69
N GLN A 5 17.14 5.08 -10.15
CA GLN A 5 16.33 4.05 -9.48
C GLN A 5 15.89 4.60 -8.11
N SER A 6 14.89 5.48 -8.12
CA SER A 6 14.36 6.10 -6.92
C SER A 6 13.56 5.09 -6.08
N ARG A 7 14.08 4.75 -4.89
CA ARG A 7 13.40 4.16 -3.72
C ARG A 7 12.62 2.87 -3.99
N THR A 8 13.42 1.80 -4.00
CA THR A 8 13.22 0.36 -4.20
C THR A 8 12.05 -0.28 -3.44
N GLY A 9 10.85 -0.27 -4.01
CA GLY A 9 9.86 -1.33 -3.82
C GLY A 9 9.96 -2.39 -4.91
N TRP A 10 9.20 -3.49 -4.77
CA TRP A 10 9.11 -4.50 -5.84
C TRP A 10 8.61 -3.88 -7.14
N HIS A 11 9.19 -4.28 -8.28
CA HIS A 11 8.70 -3.82 -9.57
C HIS A 11 7.31 -4.42 -9.82
N LYS A 12 6.43 -3.65 -10.47
CA LYS A 12 5.08 -4.11 -10.86
C LYS A 12 5.08 -5.45 -11.63
N GLU A 13 6.17 -5.72 -12.35
CA GLU A 13 6.34 -6.98 -13.08
C GLU A 13 6.85 -8.12 -12.21
N ASP A 14 7.67 -7.86 -11.20
CA ASP A 14 8.06 -8.87 -10.21
C ASP A 14 6.84 -9.35 -9.40
N ILE A 15 5.95 -8.43 -9.03
CA ILE A 15 4.68 -8.78 -8.36
C ILE A 15 3.81 -9.63 -9.28
N LYS A 16 3.68 -9.26 -10.56
CA LYS A 16 2.95 -10.07 -11.55
C LYS A 16 3.60 -11.44 -11.76
N ALA A 17 4.93 -11.49 -11.80
CA ALA A 17 5.68 -12.71 -11.98
C ALA A 17 5.52 -13.63 -10.77
N ALA A 18 5.57 -13.11 -9.55
CA ALA A 18 5.32 -13.88 -8.34
C ALA A 18 3.89 -14.43 -8.28
N ILE A 19 2.90 -13.63 -8.66
CA ILE A 19 1.51 -14.10 -8.78
C ILE A 19 1.39 -15.23 -9.80
N ARG A 20 2.01 -15.06 -10.98
CA ARG A 20 2.04 -16.08 -12.04
C ARG A 20 2.81 -17.34 -11.63
N LYS A 21 3.91 -17.21 -10.89
CA LYS A 21 4.70 -18.33 -10.35
C LYS A 21 3.88 -19.16 -9.36
N ARG A 22 2.94 -18.56 -8.63
CA ARG A 22 1.96 -19.27 -7.80
C ARG A 22 0.78 -19.86 -8.58
N GLY A 23 0.77 -19.73 -9.91
CA GLY A 23 -0.26 -20.30 -10.78
C GLY A 23 -1.60 -19.55 -10.79
N LYS A 24 -1.73 -18.43 -10.07
CA LYS A 24 -2.94 -17.60 -10.12
C LYS A 24 -2.75 -16.42 -11.07
N THR A 25 -3.87 -15.86 -11.53
CA THR A 25 -3.90 -14.59 -12.28
C THR A 25 -4.48 -13.50 -11.40
N MET A 26 -4.25 -12.22 -11.76
CA MET A 26 -4.85 -11.10 -11.02
C MET A 26 -6.39 -11.16 -11.01
N ASN A 27 -7.01 -11.73 -12.06
CA ASN A 27 -8.45 -11.94 -12.11
C ASN A 27 -8.89 -12.99 -11.10
N ASP A 28 -8.14 -14.08 -11.01
CA ASP A 28 -8.42 -15.18 -10.08
C ASP A 28 -8.27 -14.70 -8.63
N LEU A 29 -7.21 -13.95 -8.36
CA LEU A 29 -6.94 -13.30 -7.08
C LEU A 29 -8.05 -12.29 -6.71
N ALA A 30 -8.53 -11.52 -7.68
CA ALA A 30 -9.67 -10.63 -7.47
C ALA A 30 -10.96 -11.39 -7.12
N ARG A 31 -11.22 -12.52 -7.78
CA ARG A 31 -12.38 -13.39 -7.51
C ARG A 31 -12.31 -14.05 -6.13
N ASP A 32 -11.13 -14.55 -5.77
CA ASP A 32 -10.84 -15.21 -4.48
C ASP A 32 -11.11 -14.26 -3.29
N TYR A 33 -10.75 -12.98 -3.44
CA TYR A 33 -10.97 -11.94 -2.43
C TYR A 33 -12.29 -11.17 -2.59
N GLY A 34 -13.13 -11.51 -3.59
CA GLY A 34 -14.38 -10.77 -3.87
C GLY A 34 -14.18 -9.30 -4.23
N LEU A 35 -13.02 -8.94 -4.77
CA LEU A 35 -12.66 -7.58 -5.15
C LEU A 35 -12.83 -7.35 -6.65
N PRO A 36 -13.11 -6.11 -7.10
CA PRO A 36 -13.10 -5.81 -8.51
C PRO A 36 -11.65 -5.92 -9.04
N VAL A 37 -11.48 -6.59 -10.18
CA VAL A 37 -10.20 -6.75 -10.88
C VAL A 37 -9.48 -5.41 -11.05
N SER A 38 -10.25 -4.36 -11.34
CA SER A 38 -9.76 -3.00 -11.48
C SER A 38 -9.01 -2.52 -10.23
N ASN A 39 -9.43 -2.89 -9.03
CA ASN A 39 -8.73 -2.55 -7.78
C ASN A 39 -7.39 -3.29 -7.65
N VAL A 40 -7.34 -4.58 -8.00
CA VAL A 40 -6.10 -5.38 -7.96
C VAL A 40 -5.10 -4.87 -9.00
N ARG A 41 -5.58 -4.55 -10.21
CA ARG A 41 -4.74 -3.99 -11.27
C ARG A 41 -4.28 -2.57 -10.93
N ASN A 42 -5.16 -1.76 -10.36
CA ASN A 42 -4.83 -0.41 -9.91
C ASN A 42 -3.90 -0.41 -8.69
N ALA A 43 -3.91 -1.44 -7.84
CA ALA A 43 -3.01 -1.55 -6.69
C ALA A 43 -1.52 -1.48 -7.08
N LEU A 44 -1.16 -1.92 -8.30
CA LEU A 44 0.20 -1.83 -8.82
C LEU A 44 0.63 -0.40 -9.16
N ALA A 45 -0.30 0.45 -9.59
CA ALA A 45 -0.01 1.80 -10.09
C ALA A 45 -0.42 2.90 -9.09
N ARG A 46 -1.46 2.65 -8.31
CA ARG A 46 -2.10 3.58 -7.38
C ARG A 46 -2.27 2.89 -6.02
N PRO A 47 -2.19 3.63 -4.92
CA PRO A 47 -2.34 3.03 -3.59
C PRO A 47 -3.81 2.64 -3.36
N VAL A 48 -4.12 1.35 -3.45
CA VAL A 48 -5.46 0.78 -3.26
C VAL A 48 -5.39 -0.23 -2.12
N PHE A 49 -5.90 0.15 -0.94
CA PHE A 49 -5.72 -0.62 0.30
C PHE A 49 -6.19 -2.07 0.17
N SER A 50 -7.39 -2.29 -0.36
CA SER A 50 -7.95 -3.63 -0.51
C SER A 50 -7.17 -4.49 -1.50
N GLY A 51 -6.67 -3.90 -2.60
CA GLY A 51 -5.90 -4.62 -3.61
C GLY A 51 -4.48 -4.93 -3.14
N GLU A 52 -3.81 -3.99 -2.48
CA GLU A 52 -2.48 -4.17 -1.89
C GLU A 52 -2.53 -5.26 -0.80
N LYS A 53 -3.54 -5.24 0.07
CA LYS A 53 -3.71 -6.26 1.12
C LYS A 53 -4.00 -7.64 0.54
N ALA A 54 -4.85 -7.74 -0.48
CA ALA A 54 -5.13 -9.00 -1.14
C ALA A 54 -3.87 -9.61 -1.80
N ILE A 55 -3.07 -8.78 -2.48
CA ILE A 55 -1.80 -9.23 -3.09
C ILE A 55 -0.80 -9.65 -2.00
N ALA A 56 -0.67 -8.87 -0.94
CA ALA A 56 0.22 -9.17 0.19
C ALA A 56 -0.14 -10.49 0.86
N THR A 57 -1.41 -10.69 1.21
CA THR A 57 -1.90 -11.95 1.78
C THR A 57 -1.77 -13.11 0.79
N PHE A 58 -2.01 -12.88 -0.50
CA PHE A 58 -1.81 -13.93 -1.51
C PHE A 58 -0.36 -14.34 -1.69
N LEU A 59 0.58 -13.39 -1.58
CA LEU A 59 2.02 -13.63 -1.66
C LEU A 59 2.62 -14.04 -0.31
N ASP A 60 1.85 -14.01 0.77
CA ASP A 60 2.35 -14.18 2.15
C ASP A 60 3.53 -13.25 2.47
N ILE A 61 3.55 -12.08 1.83
CA ILE A 61 4.60 -11.06 1.95
C ILE A 61 3.93 -9.81 2.51
N PRO A 62 4.51 -9.15 3.51
CA PRO A 62 3.91 -7.95 4.05
C PRO A 62 3.91 -6.81 3.00
N PRO A 63 2.86 -5.97 2.97
CA PRO A 63 2.71 -4.94 1.94
C PRO A 63 3.80 -3.85 1.99
N HIS A 64 4.49 -3.70 3.13
CA HIS A 64 5.63 -2.80 3.28
C HIS A 64 6.88 -3.28 2.54
N GLU A 65 7.04 -4.58 2.30
CA GLU A 65 8.16 -5.11 1.52
C GLU A 65 7.93 -4.93 0.02
N LEU A 66 6.66 -5.06 -0.41
CA LEU A 66 6.25 -4.80 -1.79
C LEU A 66 6.28 -3.31 -2.12
N TRP A 67 5.81 -2.47 -1.20
CA TRP A 67 5.70 -1.02 -1.37
C TRP A 67 6.20 -0.25 -0.13
N PRO A 68 7.53 -0.16 0.08
CA PRO A 68 8.12 0.52 1.23
C PRO A 68 7.83 2.02 1.27
N ASP A 69 7.57 2.63 0.11
CA ASP A 69 7.17 4.05 0.01
C ASP A 69 5.71 4.29 0.47
N ARG A 70 4.86 3.25 0.46
CA ARG A 70 3.41 3.39 0.71
C ARG A 70 2.96 2.80 2.06
N TRP A 71 3.74 1.90 2.65
CA TRP A 71 3.38 1.20 3.87
C TRP A 71 4.51 1.30 4.90
N THR A 72 4.13 1.56 6.14
CA THR A 72 5.04 1.44 7.30
C THR A 72 5.22 -0.03 7.68
N PRO A 73 6.34 -0.39 8.35
CA PRO A 73 6.54 -1.75 8.88
C PRO A 73 5.43 -2.20 9.83
N GLU A 74 4.71 -1.27 10.48
CA GLU A 74 3.52 -1.54 11.31
C GLU A 74 2.25 -1.87 10.49
N GLY A 75 2.34 -1.98 9.17
CA GLY A 75 1.18 -2.24 8.31
C GLY A 75 0.23 -1.05 8.21
N ARG A 76 0.66 0.16 8.59
CA ARG A 76 -0.12 1.38 8.39
C ARG A 76 0.25 2.00 7.05
N ARG A 77 -0.75 2.40 6.28
CA ARG A 77 -0.55 3.03 4.99
C ARG A 77 -0.08 4.47 5.16
N ILE A 78 1.07 4.82 4.61
CA ILE A 78 1.59 6.18 4.53
C ILE A 78 0.72 6.90 3.49
N ARG A 79 -0.18 7.80 3.94
CA ARG A 79 -1.03 8.61 3.05
C ARG A 79 -0.56 10.07 3.06
N PRO A 80 0.42 10.48 2.22
CA PRO A 80 0.66 11.89 1.99
C PRO A 80 -0.28 12.31 0.85
N ARG A 81 -1.52 12.66 1.18
CA ARG A 81 -2.31 13.43 0.21
C ARG A 81 -3.05 14.62 0.78
N TYR A 82 -3.28 14.66 2.09
CA TYR A 82 -3.85 15.83 2.77
C TYR A 82 -3.36 16.04 4.21
N ALA A 83 -2.39 15.25 4.73
CA ALA A 83 -1.91 15.39 6.11
C ALA A 83 -1.39 16.82 6.40
N ASN A 84 -0.60 17.37 5.49
CA ASN A 84 -0.08 18.75 5.59
C ASN A 84 -1.17 19.83 5.44
N LYS A 85 -2.39 19.49 4.99
CA LYS A 85 -3.49 20.45 4.87
C LYS A 85 -4.22 20.68 6.20
N TYR A 86 -3.98 19.83 7.20
CA TYR A 86 -4.58 19.91 8.54
C TYR A 86 -3.55 20.06 9.68
N SER A 87 -2.24 20.13 9.38
CA SER A 87 -1.18 20.31 10.38
C SER A 87 -1.04 21.76 10.90
N GLY A 88 -2.14 22.52 10.91
CA GLY A 88 -2.20 23.92 11.30
C GLY A 88 -3.29 24.28 12.31
N SER A 89 -3.97 23.32 12.94
CA SER A 89 -4.95 23.65 13.98
C SER A 89 -5.17 22.50 14.97
N SER A 90 -4.31 22.43 15.98
CA SER A 90 -4.72 21.88 17.28
C SER A 90 -3.86 22.53 18.36
N THR A 91 -4.37 23.68 18.79
CA THR A 91 -4.27 24.28 20.12
C THR A 91 -3.65 23.34 21.15
N VAL A 92 -2.44 23.69 21.60
CA VAL A 92 -1.89 23.23 22.87
C VAL A 92 -2.79 23.80 23.97
N GLY A 93 -3.84 23.06 24.32
CA GLY A 93 -4.68 23.29 25.49
C GLY A 93 -4.17 22.45 26.65
N THR A 94 -3.05 22.86 27.25
CA THR A 94 -2.50 22.21 28.43
C THR A 94 -3.10 22.84 29.71
N VAL A 95 -3.96 22.06 30.35
CA VAL A 95 -4.15 21.87 31.80
C VAL A 95 -4.34 23.12 32.70
N LYS A 96 -5.55 23.29 33.24
CA LYS A 96 -5.76 23.60 34.67
C LYS A 96 -6.95 22.81 35.21
N GLN A 97 -6.63 21.80 36.02
CA GLN A 97 -7.56 21.11 36.91
C GLN A 97 -7.98 22.06 38.02
N GLN A 98 -9.25 21.96 38.38
CA GLN A 98 -9.92 22.71 39.44
C GLN A 98 -9.76 21.95 40.75
N ALA A 99 -9.42 22.66 41.82
CA ALA A 99 -9.65 22.29 43.22
C ALA A 99 -9.85 23.59 44.01
#